data_AF-A0A841SMC0-F1
#
_entry.id   AF-A0A841SMC0-F1
#
_cell.length_a   1.000
_cell.length_b   1.000
_cell.length_c   1.000
_cell.angle_alpha   90.00
_cell.angle_beta   90.00
_cell.angle_gamma   90.00
#
_symmetry.space_group_name_H-M   'P 1'
#
loop_
_entity.id
_entity.type
_entity.pdbx_description
1 polymer ?
#
loop_
_entity_poly.entity_id
_entity_poly.type
_entity_poly.pdbx_seq_one_letter_code
_entity_poly.pdbx_strand_id
1 'polypeptide(L)'
;MEVKPFDKKVYEDRASIALFAKAVNQAEKMEGELDYGAIFLMTFRMKDGSSSEYHFNIANTDSPQNGLLLKLPNTSQGYRISQATSEKLKKIIYE
;
A
#
# COMPACT_ATOMS: atom_id res chain seq x y z
N MET A 1 17.77 -7.83 -1.58
CA MET A 1 17.13 -6.58 -1.14
C MET A 1 16.12 -6.20 -2.21
N GLU A 2 14.87 -5.99 -1.84
CA GLU A 2 13.89 -5.44 -2.78
C GLU A 2 14.28 -4.00 -3.10
N VAL A 3 14.61 -3.72 -4.36
CA VAL A 3 14.98 -2.38 -4.79
C VAL A 3 13.69 -1.59 -4.97
N LYS A 4 13.48 -0.55 -4.16
CA LYS A 4 12.37 0.38 -4.36
C LYS A 4 12.64 1.16 -5.65
N PRO A 5 11.62 1.38 -6.51
CA PRO A 5 11.81 2.02 -7.80
C PRO A 5 12.02 3.53 -7.66
N PHE A 6 11.74 4.10 -6.49
CA PHE A 6 11.91 5.51 -6.16
C PHE A 6 12.03 5.71 -4.64
N ASP A 7 12.65 6.81 -4.23
CA ASP A 7 12.62 7.30 -2.84
C ASP A 7 11.29 8.00 -2.52
N LYS A 8 10.75 8.74 -3.51
CA LYS A 8 9.48 9.45 -3.40
C LYS A 8 8.78 9.55 -4.75
N LYS A 9 7.48 9.27 -4.76
CA LYS A 9 6.58 9.45 -5.91
C LYS A 9 5.26 10.04 -5.43
N VAL A 10 4.70 10.96 -6.21
CA VAL A 10 3.38 11.55 -5.95
C VAL A 10 2.45 11.20 -7.12
N TYR A 11 1.25 10.73 -6.78
CA TYR A 11 0.20 10.42 -7.74
C TYR A 11 -0.95 11.41 -7.54
N GLU A 12 -1.23 12.22 -8.56
CA GLU A 12 -2.30 13.23 -8.53
C GLU A 12 -3.44 12.91 -9.51
N ASP A 13 -3.22 11.95 -10.41
CA ASP A 13 -4.24 11.54 -11.36
C ASP A 13 -5.33 10.70 -10.69
N ARG A 14 -6.56 10.86 -11.18
CA ARG A 14 -7.75 10.22 -10.58
C ARG A 14 -7.65 8.69 -10.60
N ALA A 15 -7.05 8.10 -11.64
CA ALA A 15 -7.03 6.65 -11.81
C ALA A 15 -6.10 5.99 -10.78
N SER A 16 -4.90 6.51 -10.61
CA SER A 16 -3.95 6.06 -9.59
C SER A 16 -4.52 6.27 -8.19
N ILE A 17 -5.04 7.46 -7.89
CA ILE A 17 -5.65 7.75 -6.58
C ILE A 17 -6.79 6.78 -6.27
N ALA A 18 -7.67 6.50 -7.23
CA ALA A 18 -8.78 5.57 -7.04
C ALA A 18 -8.28 4.14 -6.74
N LEU A 19 -7.16 3.72 -7.34
CA LEU A 19 -6.58 2.42 -7.07
C LEU A 19 -5.98 2.32 -5.66
N PHE A 20 -5.22 3.34 -5.22
CA PHE A 20 -4.70 3.39 -3.85
C PHE A 20 -5.84 3.48 -2.82
N ALA A 21 -6.87 4.29 -3.09
CA ALA A 21 -8.06 4.39 -2.23
C ALA A 21 -8.80 3.05 -2.14
N LYS A 22 -8.91 2.31 -3.25
CA LYS A 22 -9.48 0.96 -3.26
C LYS A 22 -8.67 0.02 -2.36
N ALA A 23 -7.34 0.08 -2.41
CA ALA A 23 -6.48 -0.73 -1.55
C ALA A 23 -6.73 -0.44 -0.07
N VAL A 24 -6.83 0.83 0.32
CA VAL A 24 -7.12 1.24 1.70
C VAL A 24 -8.52 0.80 2.15
N ASN A 25 -9.53 1.03 1.31
CA ASN A 25 -10.93 0.82 1.69
C ASN A 25 -11.39 -0.63 1.64
N GLN A 26 -10.70 -1.48 0.87
CA GLN A 26 -11.08 -2.89 0.66
C GLN A 26 -10.07 -3.88 1.24
N ALA A 27 -9.00 -3.41 1.90
CA ALA A 27 -8.09 -4.33 2.54
C ALA A 27 -8.77 -5.03 3.73
N GLU A 28 -8.55 -6.34 3.81
CA GLU A 28 -9.19 -7.19 4.81
C GLU A 28 -8.33 -7.26 6.06
N LYS A 29 -8.96 -7.09 7.23
CA LYS A 29 -8.28 -7.21 8.52
C LYS A 29 -7.59 -8.57 8.63
N MET A 30 -6.31 -8.57 9.02
CA MET A 30 -5.57 -9.79 9.33
C MET A 30 -5.66 -10.11 10.81
N GLU A 31 -5.70 -11.40 11.12
CA GLU A 31 -5.64 -11.91 12.50
C GLU A 31 -4.18 -12.12 12.93
N GLY A 32 -3.91 -11.88 14.21
CA GLY A 32 -2.58 -12.04 14.82
C GLY A 32 -1.66 -10.82 14.68
N GLU A 33 -0.50 -10.92 15.33
CA GLU A 33 0.57 -9.93 15.23
C GLU A 33 1.44 -10.20 14.01
N LEU A 34 2.05 -9.15 13.47
CA LEU A 34 2.90 -9.22 12.28
C LEU A 34 4.33 -8.82 12.63
N ASP A 35 5.27 -9.71 12.31
CA ASP A 35 6.67 -9.35 12.13
C ASP A 35 6.88 -8.98 10.65
N TYR A 36 7.10 -7.70 10.36
CA TYR A 36 7.20 -7.19 8.99
C TYR A 36 8.20 -6.04 8.87
N GLY A 37 8.80 -5.91 7.69
CA GLY A 37 9.55 -4.73 7.27
C GLY A 37 8.72 -3.86 6.32
N ALA A 38 8.79 -2.53 6.48
CA ALA A 38 8.07 -1.60 5.61
C ALA A 38 8.81 -1.37 4.27
N ILE A 39 8.13 -1.62 3.14
CA ILE A 39 8.63 -1.31 1.80
C ILE A 39 8.35 0.16 1.48
N PHE A 40 7.13 0.65 1.65
CA PHE A 40 6.82 2.06 1.42
C PHE A 40 6.17 2.69 2.64
N LEU A 41 6.50 3.96 2.86
CA LEU A 41 5.69 4.87 3.66
C LEU A 41 4.76 5.59 2.69
N MET A 42 3.45 5.36 2.83
CA MET A 42 2.43 6.01 2.00
C MET A 42 1.69 7.06 2.82
N THR A 43 1.66 8.31 2.33
CA THR A 43 0.81 9.37 2.88
C THR A 43 -0.38 9.59 1.95
N PHE A 44 -1.59 9.35 2.44
CA PHE A 44 -2.83 9.65 1.72
C PHE A 44 -3.36 11.01 2.19
N ARG A 45 -3.43 11.99 1.30
CA ARG A 45 -3.90 13.36 1.61
C ARG A 45 -5.30 13.59 1.06
N MET A 46 -6.17 14.08 1.92
CA MET A 46 -7.54 14.43 1.60
C MET A 46 -7.64 15.91 1.21
N LYS A 47 -8.71 16.27 0.50
CA LYS A 47 -8.96 17.65 0.05
C LYS A 47 -9.16 18.65 1.19
N ASP A 48 -9.64 18.16 2.34
CA ASP A 48 -9.82 18.96 3.56
C ASP A 48 -8.50 19.25 4.30
N GLY A 49 -7.36 18.78 3.77
CA GLY A 49 -6.04 18.96 4.36
C GLY A 49 -5.66 17.86 5.37
N SER A 50 -6.57 16.94 5.71
CA SER A 50 -6.25 15.80 6.56
C SER A 50 -5.35 14.80 5.82
N SER A 51 -4.55 14.06 6.57
CA SER A 51 -3.69 13.01 6.03
C SER A 51 -3.70 11.76 6.90
N SER A 52 -3.59 10.61 6.26
CA SER A 52 -3.35 9.33 6.92
C SER A 52 -2.05 8.72 6.39
N GLU A 53 -1.27 8.12 7.29
CA GLU A 53 -0.02 7.46 6.94
C GLU A 53 -0.14 5.96 7.10
N TYR A 54 0.54 5.24 6.21
CA TYR A 54 0.50 3.79 6.16
C TYR A 54 1.88 3.22 5.88
N HIS A 55 2.21 2.11 6.54
CA HIS A 55 3.15 1.18 5.94
C HIS A 55 2.41 0.43 4.83
N PHE A 56 2.95 0.51 3.61
CA PHE A 56 2.35 -0.04 2.41
C PHE A 56 3.37 -0.93 1.71
N ASN A 57 3.01 -2.20 1.56
CA ASN A 57 3.90 -3.23 1.06
C ASN A 57 3.28 -3.91 -0.16
N ILE A 58 3.91 -3.66 -1.30
CA ILE A 58 3.72 -4.40 -2.55
C ILE A 58 5.14 -4.69 -3.03
N ALA A 59 5.53 -5.96 -3.12
CA ALA A 59 6.85 -6.36 -3.58
C ALA A 59 6.94 -6.33 -5.11
N ASN A 60 8.14 -6.19 -5.66
CA ASN A 60 8.35 -6.42 -7.10
C ASN A 60 8.65 -7.90 -7.37
N THR A 61 7.60 -8.71 -7.51
CA THR A 61 7.71 -10.14 -7.79
C THR A 61 6.81 -10.55 -8.96
N ASP A 62 7.26 -11.55 -9.71
CA ASP A 62 6.51 -12.16 -10.82
C ASP A 62 5.40 -13.10 -10.32
N SER A 63 5.48 -13.53 -9.06
CA SER A 63 4.45 -14.37 -8.46
C SER A 63 3.26 -13.56 -7.97
N PRO A 64 2.05 -14.11 -8.06
CA PRO A 64 0.88 -13.61 -7.34
C PRO A 64 1.18 -13.30 -5.87
N GLN A 65 0.80 -12.12 -5.40
CA GLN A 65 0.97 -11.71 -4.01
C GLN A 65 -0.28 -10.99 -3.50
N ASN A 66 -0.51 -11.10 -2.20
CA ASN A 66 -1.35 -10.13 -1.51
C ASN A 66 -0.46 -9.02 -0.97
N GLY A 67 -0.91 -7.77 -1.09
CA GLY A 67 -0.26 -6.64 -0.46
C GLY A 67 -0.55 -6.59 1.03
N LEU A 68 0.27 -5.82 1.74
CA LEU A 68 0.11 -5.56 3.17
C LEU A 68 -0.02 -4.05 3.39
N LEU A 69 -0.98 -3.68 4.22
CA LEU A 69 -1.24 -2.31 4.64
C LEU A 69 -1.35 -2.26 6.16
N LEU A 70 -0.69 -1.30 6.79
CA LEU A 70 -0.88 -0.98 8.21
C LEU A 70 -1.09 0.51 8.36
N LYS A 71 -2.13 0.91 9.10
CA LYS A 71 -2.43 2.32 9.34
C LYS A 71 -1.63 2.81 10.55
N LEU A 72 -0.75 3.79 10.33
CA LEU A 72 0.07 4.35 11.40
C LEU A 72 -0.77 5.26 12.33
N PRO A 73 -0.41 5.33 13.63
CA PRO A 73 0.73 4.68 14.28
C PRO A 73 0.48 3.22 14.70
N ASN A 74 -0.69 2.64 14.41
CA ASN A 74 -1.02 1.27 14.82
C ASN A 74 -0.32 0.24 13.91
N THR A 75 0.85 -0.23 14.34
CA THR A 75 1.63 -1.23 13.61
C THR A 75 1.28 -2.68 13.98
N SER A 76 0.40 -2.92 14.95
CA SER A 76 -0.01 -4.29 15.32
C SER A 76 -1.16 -4.81 14.46
N GLN A 77 -1.90 -3.92 13.79
CA GLN A 77 -3.02 -4.30 12.93
C GLN A 77 -2.65 -4.30 11.45
N GLY A 78 -2.47 -5.51 10.90
CA GLY A 78 -2.33 -5.74 9.47
C GLY A 78 -3.65 -5.73 8.70
N TYR A 79 -3.60 -5.29 7.46
CA TYR A 79 -4.67 -5.45 6.48
C TYR A 79 -4.10 -6.01 5.19
N ARG A 80 -4.78 -7.01 4.64
CA ARG A 80 -4.43 -7.71 3.41
C ARG A 80 -5.07 -7.03 2.21
N ILE A 81 -4.27 -6.58 1.26
CA ILE A 81 -4.74 -6.10 -0.04
C ILE A 81 -4.89 -7.32 -0.96
N SER A 82 -6.05 -7.48 -1.59
CA SER A 82 -6.31 -8.60 -2.49
C SER A 82 -5.30 -8.68 -3.64
N GLN A 83 -5.02 -9.89 -4.10
CA GLN A 83 -4.11 -10.14 -5.21
C GLN A 83 -4.42 -9.32 -6.46
N ALA A 84 -5.70 -9.25 -6.86
CA ALA A 84 -6.12 -8.50 -8.04
C ALA A 84 -5.87 -6.98 -7.93
N THR A 85 -5.95 -6.43 -6.71
CA THR A 85 -5.62 -5.02 -6.46
C THR A 85 -4.11 -4.83 -6.40
N SER A 86 -3.40 -5.77 -5.77
CA SER A 86 -1.94 -5.78 -5.62
C SER A 86 -1.23 -5.84 -6.97
N GLU A 87 -1.72 -6.63 -7.92
CA GLU A 87 -1.16 -6.71 -9.28
C GLU A 87 -1.23 -5.35 -9.99
N LYS A 88 -2.38 -4.66 -9.90
CA LYS A 88 -2.55 -3.34 -10.51
C LYS A 88 -1.67 -2.29 -9.86
N LEU A 89 -1.54 -2.34 -8.53
CA LEU A 89 -0.65 -1.44 -7.79
C LEU A 89 0.82 -1.67 -8.17
N LYS A 90 1.25 -2.94 -8.29
CA LYS A 90 2.60 -3.30 -8.72
C LYS A 90 2.94 -2.63 -10.05
N LYS A 91 2.05 -2.71 -11.04
CA LYS A 91 2.25 -2.07 -12.35
C LYS A 91 2.48 -0.56 -12.21
N ILE A 92 1.64 0.15 -11.46
CA ILE A 92 1.78 1.61 -11.30
C ILE A 92 3.03 2.04 -10.51
N ILE A 93 3.56 1.16 -9.66
CA ILE A 93 4.71 1.46 -8.80
C ILE A 93 6.03 1.14 -9.50
N TYR A 94 6.09 0.04 -10.25
CA TYR A 94 7.34 -0.51 -10.77
C TYR A 94 7.49 -0.44 -12.30
N GLU A 95 6.45 -0.04 -13.03
CA GLU A 95 6.47 0.19 -14.49
C GLU A 95 6.22 1.68 -14.80
#